data_AF-A0A2J8P911-F1
#
_entry.id   AF-A0A2J8P911-F1
#
_cell.length_a   1.000
_cell.length_b   1.000
_cell.length_c   1.000
_cell.angle_alpha   90.00
_cell.angle_beta   90.00
_cell.angle_gamma   90.00
#
_symmetry.space_group_name_H-M   'P 1'
#
loop_
_entity.id
_entity.type
_entity.pdbx_description
1 polymer ?
#
loop_
_entity_poly.entity_id
_entity_poly.type
_entity_poly.pdbx_seq_one_letter_code
_entity_poly.pdbx_strand_id
1 'polypeptide(L)'
;MAGTLQLGRALRPRGLWGFYGFPDCYNYDFLSPNYTGQCPSGIRAQNDQLGWLWGQSRALYPSIYMPAVLEGTGKSQMYVQHRVAEAFRVAVAAGDPNLPVLPYVQIFYDTTNHFLPLDELEHSLGESAAQGAAGVVLWVSWENTRTKESCQAIKEYMDTTLGPFILNVTSGALLCSQALCSGHGRCVRRTSHPKALLLLNPASFSIQLTPGGGPLSLQGALSLEDQAQMAVEFKCRCYPGWQGPWCEQKSMW
;
A
#
# COMPACT_ATOMS: atom_id res chain seq x y z
N MET A 1 4.91 20.95 14.71
CA MET A 1 4.62 20.12 13.53
C MET A 1 4.30 20.97 12.29
N ALA A 2 3.24 21.78 12.30
CA ALA A 2 2.83 22.58 11.12
C ALA A 2 3.93 23.47 10.55
N GLY A 3 4.59 24.28 11.41
CA GLY A 3 5.67 25.19 10.97
C GLY A 3 6.85 24.46 10.31
N THR A 4 7.19 23.25 10.78
CA THR A 4 8.26 22.42 10.20
C THR A 4 7.89 21.94 8.79
N LEU A 5 6.67 21.43 8.59
CA LEU A 5 6.19 21.03 7.25
C LEU A 5 6.14 22.24 6.30
N GLN A 6 5.64 23.37 6.80
CA GLN A 6 5.55 24.60 6.01
C GLN A 6 6.94 25.10 5.59
N LEU A 7 7.91 25.11 6.50
CA LEU A 7 9.29 25.50 6.20
C LEU A 7 9.94 24.51 5.21
N GLY A 8 9.77 23.20 5.41
CA GLY A 8 10.24 22.17 4.49
C GLY A 8 9.69 22.37 3.07
N ARG A 9 8.38 22.62 2.96
CA ARG A 9 7.72 22.93 1.68
C ARG A 9 8.20 24.25 1.09
N ALA A 10 8.42 25.29 1.87
CA ALA A 10 8.93 26.57 1.37
C ALA A 10 10.33 26.44 0.78
N LEU A 11 11.20 25.64 1.43
CA LEU A 11 12.58 25.43 0.98
C LEU A 11 12.70 24.39 -0.14
N ARG A 12 11.84 23.37 -0.14
CA ARG A 12 11.82 22.26 -1.10
C ARG A 12 10.38 21.95 -1.51
N PRO A 13 9.80 22.75 -2.44
CA PRO A 13 8.36 22.73 -2.73
C PRO A 13 7.87 21.45 -3.42
N ARG A 14 8.77 20.66 -4.01
CA ARG A 14 8.45 19.37 -4.65
C ARG A 14 8.65 18.17 -3.74
N GLY A 15 9.08 18.38 -2.49
CA GLY A 15 9.24 17.28 -1.52
C GLY A 15 7.89 16.73 -1.07
N LEU A 16 7.79 15.40 -0.95
CA LEU A 16 6.64 14.70 -0.38
C LEU A 16 6.70 14.75 1.16
N TRP A 17 6.60 15.95 1.73
CA TRP A 17 6.70 16.20 3.16
C TRP A 17 5.53 15.58 3.93
N GLY A 18 5.83 14.86 4.99
CA GLY A 18 4.84 14.26 5.91
C GLY A 18 5.55 13.69 7.12
N PHE A 19 4.79 13.39 8.18
CA PHE A 19 5.33 12.71 9.35
C PHE A 19 5.10 11.21 9.25
N TYR A 20 6.12 10.42 9.62
CA TYR A 20 6.00 8.98 9.83
C TYR A 20 4.94 8.67 10.91
N GLY A 21 4.16 7.62 10.67
CA GLY A 21 3.15 7.12 11.60
C GLY A 21 1.80 7.84 11.53
N PHE A 22 1.63 8.82 10.64
CA PHE A 22 0.40 9.63 10.58
C PHE A 22 -0.42 9.38 9.29
N PRO A 23 -1.76 9.23 9.41
CA PRO A 23 -2.51 9.02 10.65
C PRO A 23 -2.25 7.64 11.28
N ASP A 24 -2.57 7.51 12.56
CA ASP A 24 -2.78 6.21 13.21
C ASP A 24 -4.29 5.97 13.39
N CYS A 25 -4.71 4.72 13.22
CA CYS A 25 -6.08 4.24 13.35
C CYS A 25 -6.37 3.67 14.76
N TYR A 26 -5.33 3.38 15.55
CA TYR A 26 -5.37 2.80 16.89
C TYR A 26 -6.25 1.54 17.02
N ASN A 27 -6.31 0.73 15.95
CA ASN A 27 -7.10 -0.49 15.82
C ASN A 27 -6.36 -1.74 16.33
N TYR A 28 -5.75 -1.64 17.52
CA TYR A 28 -4.89 -2.66 18.13
C TYR A 28 -5.62 -3.63 19.07
N ASP A 29 -6.96 -3.58 19.10
CA ASP A 29 -7.83 -4.38 19.97
C ASP A 29 -8.00 -5.84 19.49
N PHE A 30 -6.89 -6.48 19.08
CA PHE A 30 -6.88 -7.78 18.41
C PHE A 30 -7.53 -8.92 19.23
N LEU A 31 -7.52 -8.82 20.56
CA LEU A 31 -8.11 -9.82 21.46
C LEU A 31 -9.64 -9.70 21.58
N SER A 32 -10.24 -8.65 21.01
CA SER A 32 -11.69 -8.50 20.95
C SER A 32 -12.31 -9.64 20.13
N PRO A 33 -13.35 -10.33 20.65
CA PRO A 33 -14.08 -11.36 19.90
C PRO A 33 -14.69 -10.82 18.60
N ASN A 34 -15.09 -9.55 18.60
CA ASN A 34 -15.71 -8.86 17.46
C ASN A 34 -14.74 -7.90 16.77
N TYR A 35 -13.47 -8.29 16.65
CA TYR A 35 -12.45 -7.47 16.00
C TYR A 35 -12.84 -7.19 14.54
N THR A 36 -13.04 -5.91 14.20
CA THR A 36 -13.38 -5.47 12.85
C THR A 36 -12.22 -4.78 12.13
N GLY A 37 -11.14 -4.48 12.85
CA GLY A 37 -10.05 -3.62 12.36
C GLY A 37 -10.42 -2.14 12.26
N GLN A 38 -11.67 -1.75 12.50
CA GLN A 38 -12.08 -0.35 12.41
C GLN A 38 -11.35 0.54 13.41
N CYS A 39 -10.99 1.75 12.97
CA CYS A 39 -10.51 2.77 13.88
C CYS A 39 -11.61 3.10 14.90
N PRO A 40 -11.35 3.07 16.21
CA PRO A 40 -12.35 3.41 17.22
C PRO A 40 -12.95 4.80 16.95
N SER A 41 -14.23 5.00 17.26
CA SER A 41 -14.96 6.22 16.88
C SER A 41 -14.32 7.51 17.41
N GLY A 42 -13.84 7.50 18.66
CA GLY A 42 -13.12 8.62 19.27
C GLY A 42 -11.80 8.94 18.57
N ILE A 43 -11.14 7.94 17.97
CA ILE A 43 -9.87 8.11 17.26
C ILE A 43 -10.08 8.84 15.94
N ARG A 44 -11.12 8.48 15.18
CA ARG A 44 -11.46 9.19 13.93
C ARG A 44 -11.78 10.65 14.21
N ALA A 45 -12.53 10.93 15.27
CA ALA A 45 -12.86 12.30 15.68
C ALA A 45 -11.60 13.10 16.07
N GLN A 46 -10.62 12.47 16.73
CA GLN A 46 -9.32 13.10 17.02
C GLN A 46 -8.51 13.36 15.74
N ASN A 47 -8.48 12.41 14.81
CA ASN A 47 -7.84 12.60 13.50
C ASN A 47 -8.49 13.75 12.71
N ASP A 48 -9.80 13.99 12.86
CA ASP A 48 -10.48 15.13 12.24
C ASP A 48 -9.98 16.47 12.81
N GLN A 49 -9.66 16.54 14.11
CA GLN A 49 -9.05 17.72 14.73
C GLN A 49 -7.61 17.99 14.23
N LEU A 50 -6.98 17.02 13.58
CA LEU A 50 -5.67 17.15 12.95
C LEU A 50 -5.74 17.66 11.50
N GLY A 51 -6.88 18.23 11.06
CA GLY A 51 -7.02 18.87 9.74
C GLY A 51 -5.87 19.80 9.34
N TRP A 52 -5.33 20.55 10.31
CA TRP A 52 -4.18 21.42 10.13
C TRP A 52 -2.89 20.67 9.75
N LEU A 53 -2.73 19.41 10.19
CA LEU A 53 -1.58 18.57 9.86
C LEU A 53 -1.72 18.06 8.42
N TRP A 54 -2.89 17.52 8.08
CA TRP A 54 -3.19 16.99 6.75
C TRP A 54 -3.03 18.07 5.68
N GLY A 55 -3.55 19.28 5.91
CA GLY A 55 -3.43 20.41 4.97
C GLY A 55 -2.01 20.93 4.76
N GLN A 56 -1.08 20.68 5.69
CA GLN A 56 0.34 21.04 5.53
C GLN A 56 1.17 19.91 4.92
N SER A 57 0.67 18.67 4.92
CA SER A 57 1.34 17.51 4.32
C SER A 57 1.34 17.58 2.78
N ARG A 58 2.27 16.84 2.19
CA ARG A 58 2.42 16.55 0.76
C ARG A 58 2.52 15.05 0.48
N ALA A 59 2.56 14.23 1.52
CA ALA A 59 2.26 12.81 1.52
C ALA A 59 1.89 12.36 2.95
N LEU A 60 1.24 11.22 3.08
CA LEU A 60 0.95 10.56 4.35
C LEU A 60 1.72 9.24 4.45
N TYR A 61 2.21 8.95 5.65
CA TYR A 61 3.09 7.81 5.92
C TYR A 61 2.56 6.98 7.10
N PRO A 62 1.35 6.40 7.00
CA PRO A 62 0.80 5.59 8.08
C PRO A 62 1.69 4.37 8.30
N SER A 63 1.96 4.02 9.55
CA SER A 63 2.64 2.75 9.86
C SER A 63 1.62 1.63 9.84
N ILE A 64 1.90 0.56 9.10
CA ILE A 64 1.09 -0.66 9.08
C ILE A 64 1.94 -1.88 9.49
N TYR A 65 2.94 -1.64 10.33
CA TYR A 65 3.70 -2.72 10.98
C TYR A 65 2.72 -3.63 11.70
N MET A 66 2.90 -4.94 11.50
CA MET A 66 2.01 -5.95 12.03
C MET A 66 2.56 -6.47 13.35
N PRO A 67 1.90 -6.23 14.49
CA PRO A 67 2.39 -6.71 15.77
C PRO A 67 2.48 -8.25 15.80
N ALA A 68 3.41 -8.81 16.57
CA ALA A 68 3.61 -10.26 16.70
C ALA A 68 2.33 -11.05 17.03
N VAL A 69 1.40 -10.46 17.79
CA VAL A 69 0.11 -11.08 18.15
C VAL A 69 -0.80 -11.35 16.94
N LEU A 70 -0.53 -10.76 15.76
CA LEU A 70 -1.27 -11.05 14.55
C LEU A 70 -0.86 -12.36 13.87
N GLU A 71 0.32 -12.89 14.20
CA GLU A 71 0.85 -14.10 13.57
C GLU A 71 -0.10 -15.28 13.71
N GLY A 72 -0.57 -15.81 12.58
CA GLY A 72 -1.49 -16.95 12.51
C GLY A 72 -2.95 -16.66 12.90
N THR A 73 -3.35 -15.39 13.04
CA THR A 73 -4.71 -15.03 13.50
C THR A 73 -5.74 -14.79 12.39
N GLY A 74 -5.29 -14.51 11.17
CA GLY A 74 -6.17 -14.09 10.06
C GLY A 74 -6.77 -12.69 10.19
N LYS A 75 -6.32 -11.87 11.15
CA LYS A 75 -6.84 -10.51 11.42
C LYS A 75 -6.06 -9.40 10.70
N SER A 76 -4.92 -9.74 10.11
CA SER A 76 -3.95 -8.83 9.50
C SER A 76 -4.53 -7.98 8.38
N GLN A 77 -5.30 -8.57 7.46
CA GLN A 77 -5.93 -7.81 6.37
C GLN A 77 -6.83 -6.71 6.90
N MET A 78 -7.70 -7.01 7.87
CA MET A 78 -8.64 -6.04 8.45
C MET A 78 -7.90 -4.93 9.19
N TYR A 79 -6.81 -5.27 9.89
CA TYR A 79 -5.93 -4.31 10.55
C TYR A 79 -5.31 -3.32 9.55
N VAL A 80 -4.69 -3.81 8.47
CA VAL A 80 -4.05 -2.96 7.46
C VAL A 80 -5.09 -2.17 6.68
N GLN A 81 -6.17 -2.81 6.26
CA GLN A 81 -7.23 -2.22 5.42
C GLN A 81 -7.70 -0.90 6.02
N HIS A 82 -8.03 -0.88 7.31
CA HIS A 82 -8.58 0.31 7.96
C HIS A 82 -7.52 1.39 8.23
N ARG A 83 -6.25 1.03 8.41
CA ARG A 83 -5.15 1.99 8.57
C ARG A 83 -4.87 2.75 7.28
N VAL A 84 -4.82 2.04 6.16
CA VAL A 84 -4.65 2.64 4.84
C VAL A 84 -5.90 3.46 4.47
N ALA A 85 -7.09 2.94 4.75
CA ALA A 85 -8.35 3.64 4.49
C ALA A 85 -8.45 4.95 5.30
N GLU A 86 -7.97 4.98 6.55
CA GLU A 86 -7.97 6.19 7.36
C GLU A 86 -7.07 7.29 6.79
N ALA A 87 -5.91 6.93 6.24
CA ALA A 87 -5.03 7.88 5.53
C ALA A 87 -5.74 8.53 4.34
N PHE A 88 -6.44 7.76 3.52
CA PHE A 88 -7.25 8.32 2.44
C PHE A 88 -8.44 9.15 2.95
N ARG A 89 -9.08 8.72 4.04
CA ARG A 89 -10.21 9.45 4.62
C ARG A 89 -9.82 10.85 5.08
N VAL A 90 -8.71 10.97 5.82
CA VAL A 90 -8.24 12.27 6.31
C VAL A 90 -7.71 13.15 5.17
N ALA A 91 -7.10 12.57 4.13
CA ALA A 91 -6.68 13.30 2.93
C ALA A 91 -7.87 13.94 2.20
N VAL A 92 -8.94 13.16 1.99
CA VAL A 92 -10.19 13.67 1.38
C VAL A 92 -10.85 14.72 2.27
N ALA A 93 -10.94 14.49 3.59
CA ALA A 93 -11.52 15.44 4.52
C ALA A 93 -10.76 16.77 4.60
N ALA A 94 -9.44 16.74 4.35
CA ALA A 94 -8.59 17.93 4.26
C ALA A 94 -8.63 18.65 2.91
N GLY A 95 -9.42 18.16 1.96
CA GLY A 95 -9.58 18.76 0.63
C GLY A 95 -8.48 18.40 -0.37
N ASP A 96 -7.66 17.39 -0.09
CA ASP A 96 -6.63 16.88 -1.03
C ASP A 96 -6.81 15.38 -1.28
N PRO A 97 -7.80 14.99 -2.13
CA PRO A 97 -8.05 13.59 -2.45
C PRO A 97 -6.89 12.91 -3.23
N ASN A 98 -5.93 13.69 -3.72
CA ASN A 98 -4.78 13.23 -4.49
C ASN A 98 -3.51 13.11 -3.65
N LEU A 99 -3.58 13.41 -2.34
CA LEU A 99 -2.45 13.34 -1.42
C LEU A 99 -1.83 11.92 -1.46
N PRO A 100 -0.55 11.77 -1.84
CA PRO A 100 0.09 10.46 -1.89
C PRO A 100 0.10 9.79 -0.51
N VAL A 101 -0.40 8.55 -0.44
CA VAL A 101 -0.31 7.71 0.75
C VAL A 101 0.76 6.65 0.50
N LEU A 102 1.78 6.59 1.35
CA LEU A 102 2.88 5.62 1.27
C LEU A 102 3.05 4.92 2.62
N PRO A 103 2.31 3.83 2.89
CA PRO A 103 2.38 3.14 4.16
C PRO A 103 3.79 2.58 4.43
N TYR A 104 4.20 2.62 5.69
CA TYR A 104 5.40 1.96 6.18
C TYR A 104 5.09 0.52 6.54
N VAL A 105 5.85 -0.41 5.96
CA VAL A 105 5.73 -1.86 6.12
C VAL A 105 7.07 -2.46 6.56
N GLN A 106 7.01 -3.54 7.33
CA GLN A 106 8.15 -4.41 7.59
C GLN A 106 7.97 -5.73 6.85
N ILE A 107 9.06 -6.49 6.67
CA ILE A 107 9.04 -7.86 6.16
C ILE A 107 9.03 -8.91 7.28
N PHE A 108 8.95 -8.44 8.52
CA PHE A 108 8.83 -9.23 9.73
C PHE A 108 7.60 -8.77 10.50
N TYR A 109 7.06 -9.63 11.37
CA TYR A 109 6.19 -9.13 12.44
C TYR A 109 6.99 -8.19 13.34
N ASP A 110 6.35 -7.10 13.77
CA ASP A 110 7.01 -6.01 14.48
C ASP A 110 7.72 -6.51 15.75
N THR A 111 8.93 -6.02 15.99
CA THR A 111 9.82 -6.43 17.10
C THR A 111 10.27 -7.90 17.09
N THR A 112 10.15 -8.60 15.95
CA THR A 112 10.57 -10.01 15.81
C THR A 112 11.59 -10.22 14.68
N ASN A 113 12.06 -11.46 14.54
CA ASN A 113 12.76 -11.98 13.37
C ASN A 113 11.91 -12.98 12.56
N HIS A 114 10.59 -13.03 12.80
CA HIS A 114 9.67 -13.92 12.09
C HIS A 114 9.24 -13.24 10.79
N PHE A 115 9.71 -13.77 9.65
CA PHE A 115 9.35 -13.23 8.33
C PHE A 115 7.85 -13.32 8.10
N LEU A 116 7.29 -12.28 7.47
CA LEU A 116 5.90 -12.32 7.01
C LEU A 116 5.76 -13.41 5.93
N PRO A 117 4.82 -14.36 6.06
CA PRO A 117 4.53 -15.29 4.98
C PRO A 117 3.94 -14.54 3.77
N LEU A 118 3.91 -15.18 2.60
CA LEU A 118 3.35 -14.60 1.37
C LEU A 118 1.94 -14.03 1.59
N ASP A 119 1.11 -14.74 2.34
CA ASP A 119 -0.27 -14.35 2.68
C ASP A 119 -0.30 -12.98 3.41
N GLU A 120 0.69 -12.71 4.28
CA GLU A 120 0.76 -11.44 5.00
C GLU A 120 1.40 -10.32 4.17
N LEU A 121 2.18 -10.64 3.14
CA LEU A 121 2.56 -9.66 2.11
C LEU A 121 1.34 -9.22 1.29
N GLU A 122 0.44 -10.16 0.96
CA GLU A 122 -0.84 -9.86 0.31
C GLU A 122 -1.73 -8.96 1.19
N HIS A 123 -1.83 -9.29 2.48
CA HIS A 123 -2.61 -8.51 3.45
C HIS A 123 -2.00 -7.15 3.83
N SER A 124 -0.76 -6.86 3.47
CA SER A 124 -0.08 -5.60 3.77
C SER A 124 0.22 -4.77 2.52
N LEU A 125 1.17 -5.21 1.71
CA LEU A 125 1.61 -4.55 0.48
C LEU A 125 0.52 -4.66 -0.61
N GLY A 126 -0.07 -5.84 -0.77
CA GLY A 126 -1.17 -6.07 -1.72
C GLY A 126 -2.39 -5.22 -1.36
N GLU A 127 -2.78 -5.22 -0.08
CA GLU A 127 -3.87 -4.41 0.45
C GLU A 127 -3.65 -2.90 0.21
N SER A 128 -2.42 -2.42 0.44
CA SER A 128 -2.05 -1.03 0.17
C SER A 128 -2.20 -0.66 -1.31
N ALA A 129 -1.69 -1.51 -2.20
CA ALA A 129 -1.78 -1.29 -3.65
C ALA A 129 -3.24 -1.29 -4.13
N ALA A 130 -4.06 -2.23 -3.65
CA ALA A 130 -5.48 -2.34 -4.04
C ALA A 130 -6.34 -1.15 -3.60
N GLN A 131 -5.95 -0.44 -2.54
CA GLN A 131 -6.58 0.84 -2.14
C GLN A 131 -6.06 2.07 -2.91
N GLY A 132 -5.08 1.87 -3.79
CA GLY A 132 -4.48 2.93 -4.61
C GLY A 132 -3.38 3.72 -3.91
N ALA A 133 -2.67 3.12 -2.94
CA ALA A 133 -1.46 3.72 -2.35
C ALA A 133 -0.45 4.14 -3.44
N ALA A 134 0.34 5.16 -3.16
CA ALA A 134 1.36 5.65 -4.10
C ALA A 134 2.60 4.78 -4.19
N GLY A 135 2.71 3.87 -3.24
CA GLY A 135 3.80 2.96 -3.04
C GLY A 135 3.78 2.55 -1.59
N VAL A 136 4.85 1.89 -1.17
CA VAL A 136 5.08 1.50 0.21
C VAL A 136 6.54 1.78 0.56
N VAL A 137 6.81 2.04 1.83
CA VAL A 137 8.19 2.12 2.33
C VAL A 137 8.47 0.84 3.11
N LEU A 138 9.31 -0.03 2.53
CA LEU A 138 9.82 -1.22 3.23
C LEU A 138 10.95 -0.79 4.14
N TRP A 139 10.66 -0.70 5.43
CA TRP A 139 11.66 -0.45 6.45
C TRP A 139 12.07 -1.77 7.09
N VAL A 140 13.37 -1.95 7.28
CA VAL A 140 13.94 -3.11 7.98
C VAL A 140 14.76 -2.58 9.14
N SER A 141 14.47 -3.07 10.35
CA SER A 141 15.21 -2.66 11.54
C SER A 141 16.69 -3.04 11.40
N TRP A 142 17.56 -2.19 11.94
CA TRP A 142 19.00 -2.44 12.01
C TRP A 142 19.32 -3.77 12.72
N GLU A 143 18.44 -4.21 13.64
CA GLU A 143 18.56 -5.48 14.35
C GLU A 143 18.47 -6.68 13.40
N ASN A 144 17.56 -6.64 12.42
CA ASN A 144 17.37 -7.72 11.45
C ASN A 144 18.45 -7.76 10.37
N THR A 145 19.31 -6.75 10.26
CA THR A 145 20.44 -6.71 9.30
C THR A 145 21.80 -6.75 10.00
N ARG A 146 21.85 -7.14 11.27
CA ARG A 146 23.06 -7.05 12.10
C ARG A 146 24.05 -8.19 11.88
N THR A 147 23.57 -9.42 11.75
CA THR A 147 24.42 -10.61 11.67
C THR A 147 24.46 -11.17 10.25
N LYS A 148 25.49 -11.98 9.96
CA LYS A 148 25.63 -12.67 8.67
C LYS A 148 24.43 -13.57 8.43
N GLU A 149 23.96 -14.26 9.47
CA GLU A 149 22.83 -15.19 9.42
C GLU A 149 21.54 -14.45 9.06
N SER A 150 21.26 -13.30 9.70
CA SER A 150 20.06 -12.53 9.38
C SER A 150 20.10 -11.93 7.97
N CYS A 151 21.26 -11.40 7.54
CA CYS A 151 21.42 -10.91 6.17
C CYS A 151 21.27 -12.02 5.12
N GLN A 152 21.79 -13.23 5.40
CA GLN A 152 21.64 -14.38 4.52
C GLN A 152 20.18 -14.84 4.44
N ALA A 153 19.47 -14.87 5.57
CA ALA A 153 18.04 -15.20 5.60
C ALA A 153 17.20 -14.16 4.83
N ILE A 154 17.52 -12.87 4.94
CA ILE A 154 16.86 -11.81 4.14
C ILE A 154 17.14 -12.00 2.65
N LYS A 155 18.37 -12.37 2.27
CA LYS A 155 18.70 -12.68 0.87
C LYS A 155 17.84 -13.83 0.35
N GLU A 156 17.74 -14.93 1.10
CA GLU A 156 16.93 -16.09 0.70
C GLU A 156 15.44 -15.74 0.62
N TYR A 157 14.93 -14.97 1.58
CA TYR A 157 13.55 -14.47 1.56
C TYR A 157 13.29 -13.53 0.37
N MET A 158 14.27 -12.70 -0.01
CA MET A 158 14.20 -11.85 -1.20
C MET A 158 14.09 -12.68 -2.48
N ASP A 159 14.94 -13.70 -2.61
CA ASP A 159 15.00 -14.52 -3.82
C ASP A 159 13.75 -15.42 -3.96
N THR A 160 13.19 -15.91 -2.85
CA THR A 160 12.11 -16.90 -2.84
C THR A 160 10.70 -16.33 -2.70
N THR A 161 10.55 -15.21 -1.98
CA THR A 161 9.23 -14.73 -1.56
C THR A 161 9.03 -13.25 -1.91
N LEU A 162 9.83 -12.36 -1.32
CA LEU A 162 9.60 -10.92 -1.40
C LEU A 162 9.83 -10.37 -2.81
N GLY A 163 10.95 -10.73 -3.46
CA GLY A 163 11.28 -10.24 -4.80
C GLY A 163 10.19 -10.59 -5.83
N PRO A 164 9.81 -11.88 -5.97
CA PRO A 164 8.72 -12.27 -6.85
C PRO A 164 7.40 -11.57 -6.53
N PHE A 165 7.06 -11.42 -5.25
CA PHE A 165 5.84 -10.74 -4.83
C PHE A 165 5.86 -9.23 -5.20
N ILE A 166 6.98 -8.53 -4.98
CA ILE A 166 7.13 -7.12 -5.35
C ILE A 166 6.95 -6.94 -6.86
N LEU A 167 7.55 -7.80 -7.68
CA LEU A 167 7.37 -7.73 -9.13
C LEU A 167 5.92 -8.02 -9.54
N ASN A 168 5.28 -8.98 -8.86
CA ASN A 168 3.89 -9.35 -9.08
C ASN A 168 2.95 -8.16 -8.82
N VAL A 169 2.93 -7.62 -7.61
CA VAL A 169 2.02 -6.53 -7.23
C VAL A 169 2.28 -5.23 -8.01
N THR A 170 3.56 -4.93 -8.28
CA THR A 170 3.92 -3.73 -9.05
C THR A 170 3.44 -3.84 -10.49
N SER A 171 3.64 -5.00 -11.12
CA SER A 171 3.20 -5.24 -12.50
C SER A 171 1.68 -5.32 -12.59
N GLY A 172 1.00 -5.96 -11.64
CA GLY A 172 -0.46 -6.02 -11.58
C GLY A 172 -1.08 -4.62 -11.49
N ALA A 173 -0.54 -3.75 -10.62
CA ALA A 173 -0.99 -2.36 -10.52
C ALA A 173 -0.74 -1.54 -11.79
N LEU A 174 0.42 -1.71 -12.43
CA LEU A 174 0.77 -1.03 -13.69
C LEU A 174 -0.13 -1.48 -14.84
N LEU A 175 -0.29 -2.79 -15.02
CA LEU A 175 -1.12 -3.36 -16.08
C LEU A 175 -2.58 -2.97 -15.92
N CYS A 176 -3.11 -2.98 -14.69
CA CYS A 176 -4.46 -2.49 -14.43
C CYS A 176 -4.59 -0.99 -14.76
N SER A 177 -3.60 -0.16 -14.38
CA SER A 177 -3.58 1.27 -14.72
C SER A 177 -3.67 1.47 -16.24
N GLN A 178 -2.90 0.71 -17.02
CA GLN A 178 -2.88 0.79 -18.48
C GLN A 178 -4.18 0.28 -19.11
N ALA A 179 -4.65 -0.89 -18.70
CA ALA A 179 -5.79 -1.56 -19.31
C ALA A 179 -7.14 -0.92 -18.93
N LEU A 180 -7.29 -0.50 -17.67
CA LEU A 180 -8.57 0.00 -17.14
C LEU A 180 -8.63 1.53 -17.04
N CYS A 181 -7.50 2.18 -16.73
CA CYS A 181 -7.45 3.61 -16.43
C CYS A 181 -6.68 4.41 -17.48
N SER A 182 -6.59 3.91 -18.71
CA SER A 182 -5.92 4.55 -19.85
C SER A 182 -4.45 4.93 -19.58
N GLY A 183 -3.80 4.32 -18.58
CA GLY A 183 -2.46 4.70 -18.11
C GLY A 183 -2.40 6.02 -17.34
N HIS A 184 -3.56 6.59 -16.96
CA HIS A 184 -3.71 7.93 -16.40
C HIS A 184 -4.41 7.96 -15.04
N GLY A 185 -4.48 6.80 -14.38
CA GLY A 185 -5.00 6.68 -13.02
C GLY A 185 -4.56 5.39 -12.36
N ARG A 186 -4.88 5.26 -11.07
CA ARG A 186 -4.69 4.02 -10.32
C ARG A 186 -5.98 3.22 -10.28
N CYS A 187 -5.84 1.91 -10.39
CA CYS A 187 -6.92 1.01 -10.02
C CYS A 187 -7.11 1.05 -8.50
N VAL A 188 -8.36 1.21 -8.08
CA VAL A 188 -8.79 1.20 -6.68
C VAL A 188 -9.95 0.22 -6.57
N ARG A 189 -9.87 -0.66 -5.58
CA ARG A 189 -10.84 -1.71 -5.30
C ARG A 189 -12.26 -1.14 -5.19
N ARG A 190 -13.24 -1.80 -5.81
CA ARG A 190 -14.66 -1.50 -5.64
C ARG A 190 -15.14 -2.00 -4.28
N THR A 191 -16.08 -1.28 -3.69
CA THR A 191 -16.69 -1.65 -2.40
C THR A 191 -17.43 -3.00 -2.46
N SER A 192 -17.89 -3.42 -3.64
CA SER A 192 -18.51 -4.73 -3.87
C SER A 192 -17.52 -5.90 -3.81
N HIS A 193 -16.21 -5.64 -3.94
CA HIS A 193 -15.16 -6.67 -3.95
C HIS A 193 -14.11 -6.37 -2.87
N PRO A 194 -14.47 -6.38 -1.57
CA PRO A 194 -13.68 -5.78 -0.49
C PRO A 194 -12.33 -6.47 -0.22
N LYS A 195 -12.01 -7.58 -0.88
CA LYS A 195 -10.75 -8.32 -0.75
C LYS A 195 -9.92 -8.43 -2.05
N ALA A 196 -10.36 -7.84 -3.17
CA ALA A 196 -9.68 -8.00 -4.47
C ALA A 196 -8.27 -7.39 -4.49
N LEU A 197 -7.27 -8.11 -5.02
CA LEU A 197 -5.88 -7.66 -5.06
C LEU A 197 -5.40 -7.42 -6.50
N LEU A 198 -4.41 -6.54 -6.66
CA LEU A 198 -3.79 -6.26 -7.97
C LEU A 198 -2.59 -7.17 -8.18
N LEU A 199 -2.86 -8.46 -8.40
CA LEU A 199 -1.85 -9.49 -8.66
C LEU A 199 -1.96 -10.02 -10.09
N LEU A 200 -0.84 -10.53 -10.61
CA LEU A 200 -0.76 -11.23 -11.88
C LEU A 200 -1.35 -12.63 -11.74
N ASN A 201 -2.13 -13.03 -12.74
CA ASN A 201 -2.62 -14.39 -12.87
C ASN A 201 -1.47 -15.34 -13.25
N PRO A 202 -1.18 -16.40 -12.46
CA PRO A 202 -0.10 -17.35 -12.77
C PRO A 202 -0.36 -18.20 -14.02
N ALA A 203 -1.59 -18.25 -14.53
CA ALA A 203 -1.89 -18.86 -15.83
C ALA A 203 -1.47 -17.97 -17.01
N SER A 204 -1.44 -16.65 -16.82
CA SER A 204 -1.12 -15.66 -17.85
C SER A 204 0.34 -15.20 -17.82
N PHE A 205 0.97 -15.28 -16.64
CA PHE A 205 2.31 -14.77 -16.39
C PHE A 205 3.19 -15.76 -15.63
N SER A 206 4.49 -15.70 -15.90
CA SER A 206 5.53 -16.41 -15.16
C SER A 206 6.61 -15.42 -14.70
N ILE A 207 6.90 -15.43 -13.41
CA ILE A 207 8.01 -14.68 -12.80
C ILE A 207 9.16 -15.66 -12.57
N GLN A 208 10.32 -15.37 -13.18
CA GLN A 208 11.48 -16.26 -13.11
C GLN A 208 12.76 -15.50 -12.79
N LEU A 209 13.61 -16.10 -11.96
CA LEU A 209 14.97 -15.62 -11.74
C LEU A 209 15.78 -15.85 -13.02
N THR A 210 16.45 -14.81 -13.51
CA THR A 210 17.28 -14.98 -14.71
C THR A 210 18.52 -15.83 -14.39
N PRO A 211 18.94 -16.75 -15.29
CA PRO A 211 20.14 -17.56 -15.08
C PRO A 211 21.36 -16.67 -14.79
N GLY A 212 22.16 -17.07 -13.81
CA GLY A 212 23.37 -16.32 -13.40
C GLY A 212 23.13 -15.21 -12.37
N GLY A 213 21.93 -15.10 -11.80
CA GLY A 213 21.62 -14.16 -10.71
C GLY A 213 21.34 -12.74 -11.19
N GLY A 214 20.84 -12.57 -12.42
CA GLY A 214 20.30 -11.29 -12.87
C GLY A 214 18.94 -10.98 -12.23
N PRO A 215 18.33 -9.83 -12.59
CA PRO A 215 17.01 -9.45 -12.10
C PRO A 215 15.94 -10.51 -12.41
N LEU A 216 14.85 -10.48 -11.63
CA LEU A 216 13.65 -11.23 -11.97
C LEU A 216 13.12 -10.78 -13.34
N SER A 217 12.71 -11.74 -14.15
CA SER A 217 12.06 -11.52 -15.44
C SER A 217 10.58 -11.85 -15.35
N LEU A 218 9.76 -11.04 -16.04
CA LEU A 218 8.34 -11.28 -16.20
C LEU A 218 8.08 -11.72 -17.64
N GLN A 219 7.50 -12.91 -17.81
CA GLN A 219 7.08 -13.43 -19.10
C GLN A 219 5.56 -13.63 -19.12
N GLY A 220 4.96 -13.50 -20.30
CA GLY A 220 3.51 -13.62 -20.48
C GLY A 220 2.86 -12.33 -20.96
N ALA A 221 1.53 -12.32 -21.00
CA ALA A 221 0.73 -11.19 -21.43
C ALA A 221 -0.61 -11.16 -20.70
N LEU A 222 -1.16 -9.95 -20.52
CA LEU A 222 -2.44 -9.76 -19.85
C LEU A 222 -3.56 -10.28 -20.76
N SER A 223 -4.25 -11.34 -20.34
CA SER A 223 -5.34 -11.92 -21.14
C SER A 223 -6.59 -11.03 -21.12
N LEU A 224 -7.52 -11.28 -22.04
CA LEU A 224 -8.82 -10.60 -22.03
C LEU A 224 -9.67 -10.98 -20.80
N GLU A 225 -9.50 -12.19 -20.28
CA GLU A 225 -10.16 -12.64 -19.06
C GLU A 225 -9.62 -11.89 -17.84
N ASP A 226 -8.30 -11.71 -17.74
CA ASP A 226 -7.69 -10.91 -16.67
C ASP A 226 -8.19 -9.46 -16.70
N GLN A 227 -8.30 -8.87 -17.91
CA GLN A 227 -8.83 -7.51 -18.08
C GLN A 227 -10.30 -7.41 -17.66
N ALA A 228 -11.12 -8.40 -18.02
CA ALA A 228 -12.52 -8.46 -17.63
C ALA A 228 -12.66 -8.53 -16.10
N GLN A 229 -11.83 -9.36 -15.44
CA GLN A 229 -11.80 -9.47 -13.99
C GLN A 229 -11.40 -8.13 -13.34
N MET A 230 -10.35 -7.47 -13.85
CA MET A 230 -9.94 -6.14 -13.39
C MET A 230 -11.09 -5.13 -13.48
N ALA A 231 -11.87 -5.13 -14.56
CA ALA A 231 -13.00 -4.22 -14.74
C ALA A 231 -14.15 -4.46 -13.75
N VAL A 232 -14.36 -5.72 -13.35
CA VAL A 232 -15.36 -6.13 -12.35
C VAL A 232 -14.93 -5.73 -10.93
N GLU A 233 -13.66 -5.91 -10.59
CA GLU A 233 -13.15 -5.73 -9.23
C GLU A 233 -12.70 -4.30 -8.93
N PHE A 234 -12.22 -3.57 -9.93
CA PHE A 234 -11.57 -2.26 -9.75
C PHE A 234 -12.30 -1.14 -10.49
N LYS A 235 -12.03 0.08 -10.03
CA LYS A 235 -12.39 1.35 -10.67
C LYS A 235 -11.18 2.27 -10.67
N CYS A 236 -11.24 3.37 -11.41
CA CYS A 236 -10.12 4.29 -11.49
C CYS A 236 -10.20 5.44 -10.45
N ARG A 237 -9.04 5.78 -9.89
CA ARG A 237 -8.76 7.08 -9.28
C ARG A 237 -7.73 7.79 -10.16
N CYS A 238 -8.18 8.77 -10.92
CA CYS A 238 -7.35 9.43 -11.93
C CYS A 238 -6.23 10.26 -11.31
N TYR A 239 -5.11 10.36 -12.02
CA TYR A 239 -4.05 11.28 -11.66
C TYR A 239 -4.51 12.74 -11.84
N PRO A 240 -3.93 13.70 -11.11
CA PRO A 240 -4.19 15.12 -11.34
C PRO A 240 -4.04 15.49 -12.82
N GLY A 241 -5.03 16.19 -13.37
CA GLY A 241 -5.07 16.53 -14.79
C GLY A 241 -5.91 15.59 -15.66
N TRP A 242 -6.44 14.50 -15.11
CA TRP A 242 -7.27 13.52 -15.82
C TRP A 242 -8.63 13.32 -15.14
N GLN A 243 -9.66 13.03 -15.94
CA GLN A 243 -11.03 12.84 -15.50
C GLN A 243 -11.73 11.75 -16.31
N GLY A 244 -12.96 11.43 -15.89
CA GLY A 244 -13.75 10.35 -16.47
C GLY A 244 -13.64 9.05 -15.67
N PRO A 245 -14.56 8.11 -15.88
CA PRO A 245 -14.53 6.82 -15.18
C PRO A 245 -13.29 5.97 -15.53
N TRP A 246 -12.63 6.24 -16.65
CA TRP A 246 -11.47 5.49 -17.17
C TRP A 246 -10.23 6.38 -17.36
N CYS A 247 -10.24 7.60 -16.81
CA CYS A 247 -9.16 8.57 -16.91
C CYS A 247 -8.74 8.89 -18.36
N GLU A 248 -9.70 8.86 -19.27
CA GLU A 248 -9.48 8.95 -20.71
C GLU A 248 -9.47 10.39 -21.23
N GLN A 249 -9.92 11.35 -20.42
CA GLN A 249 -10.01 12.76 -20.78
C GLN A 249 -9.16 13.63 -19.86
N LYS A 250 -8.58 14.71 -20.40
CA LYS A 250 -7.94 15.73 -19.55
C LYS A 250 -9.00 16.50 -18.77
N SER A 251 -8.70 16.84 -17.51
CA SER A 251 -9.57 17.72 -16.72
C SER A 251 -9.64 19.10 -17.36
N MET A 252 -10.80 19.76 -17.26
CA MET A 252 -11.02 21.07 -17.90
C MET A 252 -10.22 22.22 -17.26
N TRP A 253 -9.53 21.97 -16.13
CA TRP A 253 -8.72 22.92 -15.38
C TRP A 253 -7.52 22.21 -14.76
#